data_AF-G7ZII6-F1
#
_entry.id   AF-G7ZII6-F1
#
_cell.length_a   1.000
_cell.length_b   1.000
_cell.length_c   1.000
_cell.angle_alpha   90.00
_cell.angle_beta   90.00
_cell.angle_gamma   90.00
#
_symmetry.space_group_name_H-M   'P 1'
#
loop_
_entity.id
_entity.type
_entity.pdbx_description
1 polymer ?
#
loop_
_entity_poly.entity_id
_entity_poly.type
_entity_poly.pdbx_seq_one_letter_code
_entity_poly.pdbx_strand_id
1 'polypeptide(L)'
;MATTSGNSTIIVTAEGAADAHFTLLVDGKKIGDGTTGATAKDFVFKTDLAEDQAHKVQVQYDNDGYVNGTDRNLIVNEISINGKSVLPTDDIVTYDKGALDGRDVVGGQDDLWWNGALVVNAGKSYFSTGDEVAAPNQPAPVEPAPVQPAPAQPTPTEPTPSVSKPSGPGFYVAKNGNDSWSGKLAAPNADGTDGPFASLEKAQAAMRSSDIDTTYVRGGEYHPKNAIWLDGQDSGVTFTGYGDEKAVIHGSAQASVSFGLGGAKDVTIEGLTFADGVANGHYVFADNAAGLTFANNTVSGGGYGITVQNSADSKVVGNQFDRTGAEAIFVKAGSDATVVSDNLIRHPNAADRGDAGIWVNGSSDVKITHNRIEDSPEKAIAVGSVQTDGSDATYRATIAFNKVIDANLDSNDGGGIYLINRQQDLSDHTIVNNDVSGTTATNPSGSVASWGIYLDDWTSGATVKGNVVHDNIGGVFLHGGWDNTVTENVIAGNSGAQIGLQQDVAWGGWKGKAMSGNDIAGNVVDVSEGMAVHIFGPAGVGNIHDNFYSNLDASKDLFDVWPQVMAGGGKGDLAEWQAAGYDKGSVTLNPGFVNPGADDFSLSSSSPVYGQGFDHIPYDDIGLLG
;
A
#
# COMPACT_ATOMS: atom_id res chain seq x y z
N MET A 1 30.04 -17.51 34.96
CA MET A 1 28.76 -17.53 35.70
C MET A 1 27.93 -16.41 35.13
N ALA A 2 26.75 -16.70 34.58
CA ALA A 2 25.82 -15.65 34.18
C ALA A 2 25.34 -14.93 35.44
N THR A 3 25.52 -13.63 35.51
CA THR A 3 25.07 -12.77 36.60
C THR A 3 23.64 -12.34 36.33
N THR A 4 22.71 -12.66 37.24
CA THR A 4 21.36 -12.08 37.24
C THR A 4 21.46 -10.63 37.71
N SER A 5 21.10 -9.69 36.86
CA SER A 5 21.15 -8.23 37.12
C SER A 5 19.83 -7.67 37.63
N GLY A 6 18.73 -8.40 37.40
CA GLY A 6 17.47 -8.28 38.13
C GLY A 6 16.80 -6.91 38.00
N ASN A 7 16.04 -6.71 36.90
CA ASN A 7 14.84 -5.86 36.78
C ASN A 7 14.33 -5.83 35.33
N SER A 8 14.09 -6.98 34.70
CA SER A 8 13.47 -6.97 33.38
C SER A 8 12.01 -6.51 33.50
N THR A 9 11.62 -5.56 32.64
CA THR A 9 10.23 -5.07 32.55
C THR A 9 9.61 -5.62 31.28
N ILE A 10 8.49 -6.31 31.44
CA ILE A 10 7.66 -6.78 30.33
C ILE A 10 6.32 -6.05 30.42
N ILE A 11 5.93 -5.38 29.35
CA ILE A 11 4.63 -4.73 29.23
C ILE A 11 3.84 -5.49 28.18
N VAL A 12 2.64 -5.93 28.54
CA VAL A 12 1.67 -6.47 27.58
C VAL A 12 0.59 -5.41 27.42
N THR A 13 0.46 -4.83 26.23
CA THR A 13 -0.63 -3.92 25.90
C THR A 13 -1.74 -4.76 25.30
N ALA A 14 -2.88 -4.84 25.98
CA ALA A 14 -3.97 -5.73 25.57
C ALA A 14 -5.36 -5.18 25.91
N GLU A 15 -6.33 -5.57 25.10
CA GLU A 15 -7.76 -5.36 25.31
C GLU A 15 -8.56 -6.65 25.16
N GLY A 16 -9.84 -6.58 25.49
CA GLY A 16 -10.73 -7.71 25.29
C GLY A 16 -12.12 -7.46 25.81
N ALA A 17 -13.05 -8.25 25.30
CA ALA A 17 -14.42 -8.23 25.78
C ALA A 17 -14.56 -9.06 27.05
N ALA A 18 -15.59 -8.77 27.86
CA ALA A 18 -16.06 -9.62 28.96
C ALA A 18 -14.99 -10.12 29.96
N ASP A 19 -14.04 -9.25 30.33
CA ASP A 19 -12.95 -9.55 31.27
C ASP A 19 -12.05 -10.70 30.78
N ALA A 20 -11.47 -10.57 29.57
CA ALA A 20 -10.51 -11.54 29.05
C ALA A 20 -9.26 -11.57 29.95
N HIS A 21 -8.89 -12.76 30.40
CA HIS A 21 -7.82 -12.98 31.36
C HIS A 21 -6.65 -13.67 30.68
N PHE A 22 -5.45 -13.20 30.98
CA PHE A 22 -4.23 -13.88 30.55
C PHE A 22 -3.24 -14.04 31.71
N THR A 23 -2.45 -15.10 31.62
CA THR A 23 -1.27 -15.33 32.47
C THR A 23 -0.01 -14.99 31.67
N LEU A 24 0.88 -14.14 32.21
CA LEU A 24 2.22 -13.95 31.65
C LEU A 24 3.17 -15.02 32.19
N LEU A 25 3.80 -15.77 31.29
CA LEU A 25 4.87 -16.71 31.58
C LEU A 25 6.19 -16.24 30.94
N VAL A 26 7.31 -16.54 31.58
CA VAL A 26 8.63 -16.49 30.95
C VAL A 26 9.32 -17.84 31.14
N ASP A 27 9.76 -18.46 30.04
CA ASP A 27 10.30 -19.81 30.00
C ASP A 27 9.42 -20.84 30.72
N GLY A 28 8.10 -20.72 30.55
CA GLY A 28 7.10 -21.57 31.20
C GLY A 28 6.86 -21.30 32.69
N LYS A 29 7.50 -20.27 33.28
CA LYS A 29 7.27 -19.86 34.67
C LYS A 29 6.36 -18.66 34.75
N LYS A 30 5.33 -18.74 35.58
CA LYS A 30 4.39 -17.64 35.80
C LYS A 30 5.06 -16.42 36.44
N ILE A 31 4.84 -15.27 35.83
CA ILE A 31 5.30 -13.95 36.29
C ILE A 31 4.15 -13.14 36.88
N GLY A 32 2.97 -13.18 36.26
CA GLY A 32 1.79 -12.45 36.73
C GLY A 32 0.56 -12.70 35.87
N ASP A 33 -0.52 -11.97 36.15
CA ASP A 33 -1.82 -12.10 35.51
C ASP A 33 -2.33 -10.72 35.04
N GLY A 34 -3.14 -10.71 33.98
CA GLY A 34 -3.84 -9.54 33.47
C GLY A 34 -5.30 -9.84 33.17
N THR A 35 -6.19 -8.86 33.41
CA THR A 35 -7.60 -8.91 32.98
C THR A 35 -7.95 -7.64 32.22
N THR A 36 -8.34 -7.81 30.96
CA THR A 36 -8.59 -6.74 30.02
C THR A 36 -9.98 -6.15 30.18
N GLY A 37 -10.11 -4.89 29.74
CA GLY A 37 -11.40 -4.27 29.46
C GLY A 37 -11.50 -3.98 27.97
N ALA A 38 -12.60 -3.34 27.56
CA ALA A 38 -12.91 -3.05 26.16
C ALA A 38 -11.98 -2.02 25.47
N THR A 39 -10.95 -1.54 26.16
CA THR A 39 -9.96 -0.61 25.63
C THR A 39 -8.57 -1.06 26.05
N ALA A 40 -7.63 -1.00 25.11
CA ALA A 40 -6.25 -1.39 25.33
C ALA A 40 -5.63 -0.66 26.51
N LYS A 41 -4.92 -1.41 27.34
CA LYS A 41 -4.14 -0.88 28.45
C LYS A 41 -2.89 -1.71 28.67
N ASP A 42 -1.91 -1.07 29.29
CA ASP A 42 -0.64 -1.68 29.64
C ASP A 42 -0.75 -2.51 30.92
N PHE A 43 -0.29 -3.75 30.85
CA PHE A 43 -0.04 -4.62 31.99
C PHE A 43 1.46 -4.74 32.19
N VAL A 44 1.96 -4.11 33.25
CA VAL A 44 3.40 -4.00 33.53
C VAL A 44 3.84 -5.07 34.52
N PHE A 45 4.76 -5.92 34.10
CA PHE A 45 5.33 -7.00 34.89
C PHE A 45 6.83 -6.77 35.09
N LYS A 46 7.32 -6.98 36.31
CA LYS A 46 8.76 -6.95 36.63
C LYS A 46 9.24 -8.33 37.03
N THR A 47 10.35 -8.77 36.46
CA THR A 47 10.93 -10.09 36.74
C THR A 47 12.45 -10.10 36.61
N ASP A 48 13.10 -11.01 37.34
CA ASP A 48 14.55 -11.20 37.30
C ASP A 48 14.92 -12.26 36.27
N LEU A 49 15.29 -11.81 35.06
CA LEU A 49 15.75 -12.68 33.99
C LEU A 49 17.28 -12.65 33.86
N ALA A 50 17.85 -13.68 33.24
CA ALA A 50 19.28 -13.75 33.00
C ALA A 50 19.64 -12.83 31.84
N GLU A 51 20.58 -11.91 32.06
CA GLU A 51 21.01 -10.99 30.99
C GLU A 51 21.71 -11.73 29.85
N ASP A 52 21.65 -11.11 28.66
CA ASP A 52 22.31 -11.59 27.44
C ASP A 52 21.94 -13.04 27.06
N GLN A 53 20.78 -13.52 27.52
CA GLN A 53 20.19 -14.80 27.15
C GLN A 53 18.87 -14.61 26.43
N ALA A 54 18.57 -15.52 25.52
CA ALA A 54 17.25 -15.59 24.88
C ALA A 54 16.26 -16.21 25.87
N HIS A 55 15.03 -15.68 25.88
CA HIS A 55 13.94 -16.15 26.72
C HIS A 55 12.66 -16.26 25.89
N LYS A 56 11.77 -17.17 26.30
CA LYS A 56 10.41 -17.23 25.74
C LYS A 56 9.48 -16.41 26.62
N VAL A 57 8.93 -15.33 26.08
CA VAL A 57 7.87 -14.55 26.75
C VAL A 57 6.53 -15.04 26.22
N GLN A 58 5.60 -15.40 27.10
CA GLN A 58 4.39 -16.10 26.71
C GLN A 58 3.16 -15.45 27.34
N VAL A 59 2.25 -14.97 26.51
CA VAL A 59 0.95 -14.40 26.93
C VAL A 59 -0.09 -15.49 26.75
N GLN A 60 -0.47 -16.13 27.85
CA GLN A 60 -1.40 -17.26 27.82
C GLN A 60 -2.82 -16.78 28.08
N TYR A 61 -3.65 -16.79 27.04
CA TYR A 61 -5.09 -16.57 27.15
C TYR A 61 -5.76 -17.84 27.69
N ASP A 62 -6.44 -17.72 28.84
CA ASP A 62 -6.84 -18.88 29.65
C ASP A 62 -8.32 -18.95 30.09
N ASN A 63 -9.14 -17.99 29.66
CA ASN A 63 -10.56 -17.93 30.04
C ASN A 63 -11.54 -17.70 28.88
N ASP A 64 -11.19 -18.10 27.67
CA ASP A 64 -12.08 -18.11 26.50
C ASP A 64 -13.48 -18.67 26.81
N GLY A 65 -14.51 -18.02 26.26
CA GLY A 65 -15.89 -18.45 26.32
C GLY A 65 -16.90 -17.30 26.34
N TYR A 66 -18.17 -17.63 26.13
CA TYR A 66 -19.24 -16.64 26.03
C TYR A 66 -19.73 -16.15 27.40
N VAL A 67 -19.84 -14.82 27.58
CA VAL A 67 -20.45 -14.20 28.76
C VAL A 67 -21.51 -13.18 28.37
N ASN A 68 -22.72 -13.35 28.90
CA ASN A 68 -23.88 -12.52 28.62
C ASN A 68 -24.18 -12.33 27.11
N GLY A 69 -23.84 -13.32 26.29
CA GLY A 69 -24.06 -13.30 24.84
C GLY A 69 -22.93 -12.65 24.04
N THR A 70 -21.87 -12.18 24.68
CA THR A 70 -20.65 -11.67 24.04
C THR A 70 -19.57 -12.74 24.06
N ASP A 71 -18.90 -12.93 22.92
CA ASP A 71 -17.73 -13.78 22.84
C ASP A 71 -16.55 -13.10 23.54
N ARG A 72 -15.87 -13.84 24.42
CA ARG A 72 -14.73 -13.29 25.14
C ARG A 72 -13.50 -13.59 24.32
N ASN A 73 -12.87 -12.54 23.83
CA ASN A 73 -11.63 -12.61 23.07
C ASN A 73 -10.59 -11.74 23.75
N LEU A 74 -9.33 -12.17 23.68
CA LEU A 74 -8.18 -11.36 24.07
C LEU A 74 -7.54 -10.80 22.81
N ILE A 75 -7.34 -9.49 22.75
CA ILE A 75 -6.54 -8.84 21.72
C ILE A 75 -5.26 -8.37 22.39
N VAL A 76 -4.13 -8.89 21.96
CA VAL A 76 -2.81 -8.39 22.39
C VAL A 76 -2.37 -7.41 21.32
N ASN A 77 -2.13 -6.15 21.66
CA ASN A 77 -1.71 -5.12 20.71
C ASN A 77 -0.17 -5.08 20.60
N GLU A 78 0.53 -5.22 21.73
CA GLU A 78 2.00 -5.14 21.79
C GLU A 78 2.54 -5.90 23.01
N ILE A 79 3.74 -6.48 22.86
CA ILE A 79 4.55 -6.99 23.97
C ILE A 79 5.88 -6.22 23.98
N SER A 80 6.07 -5.32 24.95
CA SER A 80 7.35 -4.63 25.13
C SER A 80 8.24 -5.38 26.12
N ILE A 81 9.48 -5.70 25.73
CA ILE A 81 10.48 -6.34 26.58
C ILE A 81 11.64 -5.37 26.78
N ASN A 82 11.80 -4.86 27.99
CA ASN A 82 12.79 -3.83 28.35
C ASN A 82 12.77 -2.62 27.41
N GLY A 83 11.56 -2.17 27.04
CA GLY A 83 11.36 -1.03 26.15
C GLY A 83 11.51 -1.34 24.66
N LYS A 84 11.75 -2.60 24.29
CA LYS A 84 11.79 -3.05 22.89
C LYS A 84 10.46 -3.66 22.51
N SER A 85 9.82 -3.08 21.52
CA SER A 85 8.55 -3.53 20.97
C SER A 85 8.67 -4.91 20.33
N VAL A 86 7.65 -5.72 20.53
CA VAL A 86 7.38 -6.96 19.79
C VAL A 86 5.89 -6.96 19.49
N LEU A 87 5.53 -6.95 18.21
CA LEU A 87 4.15 -7.10 17.81
C LEU A 87 3.73 -8.57 17.89
N PRO A 88 2.47 -8.87 18.25
CA PRO A 88 1.94 -10.23 18.29
C PRO A 88 2.10 -11.01 16.99
N THR A 89 2.24 -10.30 15.86
CA THR A 89 2.40 -10.82 14.50
C THR A 89 3.87 -10.88 14.04
N ASP A 90 4.83 -10.39 14.83
CA ASP A 90 6.24 -10.45 14.47
C ASP A 90 6.70 -11.89 14.24
N ASP A 91 7.66 -12.11 13.35
CA ASP A 91 8.19 -13.44 12.98
C ASP A 91 8.72 -14.27 14.16
N ILE A 92 9.10 -13.60 15.26
CA ILE A 92 9.56 -14.27 16.47
C ILE A 92 8.40 -14.79 17.33
N VAL A 93 7.16 -14.44 16.99
CA VAL A 93 5.95 -14.76 17.72
C VAL A 93 5.18 -15.87 17.01
N THR A 94 4.75 -16.83 17.81
CA THR A 94 3.89 -17.93 17.36
C THR A 94 2.70 -18.03 18.29
N TYR A 95 1.55 -18.46 17.78
CA TYR A 95 0.39 -18.72 18.62
C TYR A 95 0.15 -20.23 18.72
N ASP A 96 0.35 -20.77 19.92
CA ASP A 96 0.08 -22.17 20.24
C ASP A 96 -1.36 -22.31 20.73
N LYS A 97 -2.24 -22.77 19.84
CA LYS A 97 -3.68 -22.84 20.12
C LYS A 97 -3.98 -23.96 21.11
N GLY A 98 -4.76 -23.66 22.14
CA GLY A 98 -5.16 -24.60 23.18
C GLY A 98 -4.12 -24.74 24.28
N ALA A 99 -3.63 -25.96 24.51
CA ALA A 99 -2.60 -26.20 25.51
C ALA A 99 -1.25 -25.75 24.96
N LEU A 100 -0.45 -25.06 25.77
CA LEU A 100 0.93 -24.70 25.44
C LEU A 100 1.81 -25.96 25.41
N ASP A 101 1.77 -26.70 24.30
CA ASP A 101 2.41 -28.00 24.10
C ASP A 101 3.18 -28.14 22.76
N GLY A 102 3.10 -27.12 21.90
CA GLY A 102 3.83 -26.99 20.64
C GLY A 102 3.27 -27.78 19.48
N ARG A 103 2.00 -28.21 19.51
CA ARG A 103 1.40 -29.06 18.45
C ARG A 103 0.52 -28.30 17.47
N ASP A 104 -0.25 -27.33 17.94
CA ASP A 104 -1.22 -26.58 17.13
C ASP A 104 -0.77 -25.13 16.93
N VAL A 105 0.53 -25.00 16.60
CA VAL A 105 1.24 -23.74 16.48
C VAL A 105 1.00 -23.12 15.11
N VAL A 106 0.48 -21.90 15.10
CA VAL A 106 0.35 -21.05 13.93
C VAL A 106 1.23 -19.80 14.08
N GLY A 107 1.30 -18.98 13.03
CA GLY A 107 1.97 -17.68 13.11
C GLY A 107 1.37 -16.83 14.24
N GLY A 108 2.19 -15.91 14.77
CA GLY A 108 1.71 -14.91 15.71
C GLY A 108 0.51 -14.13 15.16
N GLN A 109 -0.41 -13.78 16.05
CA GLN A 109 -1.62 -13.02 15.74
C GLN A 109 -2.02 -12.22 16.98
N ASP A 110 -2.64 -11.09 16.78
CA ASP A 110 -3.12 -10.16 17.79
C ASP A 110 -4.44 -10.62 18.43
N ASP A 111 -5.37 -11.14 17.61
CA ASP A 111 -6.66 -11.65 18.07
C ASP A 111 -6.60 -13.11 18.54
N LEU A 112 -6.76 -13.34 19.84
CA LEU A 112 -6.81 -14.67 20.44
C LEU A 112 -8.27 -15.06 20.70
N TRP A 113 -8.86 -15.67 19.68
CA TRP A 113 -10.24 -16.18 19.68
C TRP A 113 -10.46 -17.44 20.52
N TRP A 114 -9.37 -18.07 20.97
CA TRP A 114 -9.42 -19.31 21.74
C TRP A 114 -8.38 -19.29 22.86
N ASN A 115 -8.59 -20.10 23.89
CA ASN A 115 -7.51 -20.41 24.82
C ASN A 115 -6.25 -20.82 24.06
N GLY A 116 -5.10 -20.32 24.48
CA GLY A 116 -3.84 -20.53 23.80
C GLY A 116 -2.77 -19.58 24.31
N ALA A 117 -1.56 -19.67 23.76
CA ALA A 117 -0.47 -18.81 24.17
C ALA A 117 0.23 -18.19 22.97
N LEU A 118 0.30 -16.86 22.95
CA LEU A 118 1.31 -16.19 22.14
C LEU A 118 2.67 -16.46 22.77
N VAL A 119 3.61 -16.91 21.97
CA VAL A 119 4.97 -17.28 22.39
C VAL A 119 5.95 -16.46 21.58
N VAL A 120 6.56 -15.49 22.24
CA VAL A 120 7.65 -14.68 21.70
C VAL A 120 8.98 -15.40 21.96
N ASN A 121 9.68 -15.81 20.90
CA ASN A 121 11.03 -16.37 20.97
C ASN A 121 12.07 -15.22 20.98
N ALA A 122 12.07 -14.42 22.05
CA ALA A 122 12.89 -13.22 22.15
C ALA A 122 14.39 -13.55 22.26
N GLY A 123 15.17 -13.06 21.31
CA GLY A 123 16.62 -13.22 21.31
C GLY A 123 17.31 -12.46 22.45
N LYS A 124 18.58 -12.78 22.71
CA LYS A 124 19.38 -12.14 23.79
C LYS A 124 19.45 -10.61 23.74
N SER A 125 19.28 -10.02 22.56
CA SER A 125 19.26 -8.57 22.38
C SER A 125 18.08 -7.90 23.10
N TYR A 126 17.01 -8.61 23.42
CA TYR A 126 15.88 -8.08 24.21
C TYR A 126 16.19 -7.98 25.71
N PHE A 127 17.30 -8.60 26.16
CA PHE A 127 17.69 -8.72 27.56
C PHE A 127 19.12 -8.21 27.84
N SER A 128 19.69 -7.42 26.93
CA SER A 128 20.99 -6.77 27.09
C SER A 128 20.83 -5.35 27.65
N THR A 129 21.66 -4.94 28.61
CA THR A 129 21.61 -3.60 29.21
C THR A 129 22.16 -2.52 28.28
N GLY A 130 21.30 -1.62 27.83
CA GLY A 130 21.63 -0.42 27.08
C GLY A 130 20.60 0.67 27.35
N ASP A 131 21.00 1.61 28.24
CA ASP A 131 20.43 2.91 28.60
C ASP A 131 18.91 3.04 28.84
N GLU A 132 18.54 3.08 30.13
CA GLU A 132 17.25 3.52 30.63
C GLU A 132 16.93 4.96 30.16
N VAL A 133 15.79 5.15 29.48
CA VAL A 133 15.14 6.46 29.38
C VAL A 133 13.80 6.39 30.13
N ALA A 134 13.72 7.18 31.20
CA ALA A 134 12.60 7.25 32.12
C ALA A 134 11.37 7.93 31.49
N ALA A 135 10.20 7.32 31.66
CA ALA A 135 8.90 7.85 31.23
C ALA A 135 8.46 9.09 32.03
N PRO A 136 7.92 10.15 31.38
CA PRO A 136 7.13 11.17 32.07
C PRO A 136 5.64 10.78 32.11
N ASN A 137 5.06 10.86 33.31
CA ASN A 137 3.63 10.65 33.60
C ASN A 137 2.73 11.64 32.85
N GLN A 138 1.67 11.16 32.20
CA GLN A 138 0.59 11.97 31.62
C GLN A 138 -0.78 11.68 32.29
N PRO A 139 -1.66 12.69 32.49
CA PRO A 139 -2.95 12.56 33.18
C PRO A 139 -4.07 12.03 32.27
N ALA A 140 -5.15 11.53 32.89
CA ALA A 140 -6.27 10.81 32.26
C ALA A 140 -7.06 11.61 31.19
N PRO A 141 -7.48 10.98 30.07
CA PRO A 141 -8.32 11.61 29.03
C PRO A 141 -9.82 11.62 29.35
N VAL A 142 -10.52 12.59 28.77
CA VAL A 142 -11.97 12.79 28.80
C VAL A 142 -12.55 12.33 27.44
N GLU A 143 -13.61 11.54 27.46
CA GLU A 143 -14.27 10.89 26.30
C GLU A 143 -15.07 11.86 25.41
N PRO A 144 -15.01 11.76 24.05
CA PRO A 144 -15.95 12.41 23.15
C PRO A 144 -17.05 11.47 22.62
N ALA A 145 -18.21 12.05 22.29
CA ALA A 145 -19.47 11.38 21.93
C ALA A 145 -19.54 10.85 20.47
N PRO A 146 -20.43 9.88 20.15
CA PRO A 146 -20.41 9.14 18.88
C PRO A 146 -21.15 9.80 17.72
N VAL A 147 -20.62 9.62 16.49
CA VAL A 147 -21.23 10.00 15.19
C VAL A 147 -21.78 8.75 14.49
N GLN A 148 -22.95 8.85 13.83
CA GLN A 148 -23.60 7.75 13.09
C GLN A 148 -23.10 7.63 11.63
N PRO A 149 -23.18 6.43 10.99
CA PRO A 149 -22.75 6.23 9.59
C PRO A 149 -23.79 6.68 8.55
N ALA A 150 -23.31 7.19 7.42
CA ALA A 150 -24.08 7.57 6.24
C ALA A 150 -24.53 6.35 5.38
N PRO A 151 -25.58 6.48 4.54
CA PRO A 151 -26.14 5.36 3.76
C PRO A 151 -25.38 5.05 2.46
N ALA A 152 -25.28 3.76 2.12
CA ALA A 152 -24.54 3.22 0.98
C ALA A 152 -25.15 3.54 -0.41
N GLN A 153 -24.31 4.00 -1.34
CA GLN A 153 -24.58 4.03 -2.79
C GLN A 153 -24.49 2.61 -3.40
N PRO A 154 -25.18 2.33 -4.52
CA PRO A 154 -25.09 1.04 -5.21
C PRO A 154 -23.72 0.88 -5.88
N THR A 155 -22.99 -0.19 -5.52
CA THR A 155 -21.70 -0.55 -6.09
C THR A 155 -21.86 -1.01 -7.55
N PRO A 156 -21.14 -0.44 -8.52
CA PRO A 156 -20.98 -1.04 -9.85
C PRO A 156 -20.48 -2.48 -9.73
N THR A 157 -20.96 -3.38 -10.60
CA THR A 157 -20.47 -4.77 -10.62
C THR A 157 -19.00 -4.76 -11.05
N GLU A 158 -18.12 -5.27 -10.21
CA GLU A 158 -16.68 -5.24 -10.47
C GLU A 158 -16.31 -6.10 -11.67
N PRO A 159 -15.40 -5.63 -12.54
CA PRO A 159 -14.99 -6.38 -13.71
C PRO A 159 -14.24 -7.64 -13.28
N THR A 160 -14.74 -8.81 -13.66
CA THR A 160 -14.07 -10.09 -13.40
C THR A 160 -13.11 -10.39 -14.55
N PRO A 161 -11.81 -10.65 -14.28
CA PRO A 161 -10.86 -11.05 -15.29
C PRO A 161 -11.38 -12.24 -16.08
N SER A 162 -11.43 -12.08 -17.39
CA SER A 162 -11.82 -13.14 -18.31
C SER A 162 -11.05 -13.00 -19.61
N VAL A 163 -10.89 -14.12 -20.29
CA VAL A 163 -10.33 -14.17 -21.64
C VAL A 163 -11.35 -14.81 -22.56
N SER A 164 -11.38 -14.39 -23.82
CA SER A 164 -12.28 -15.00 -24.79
C SER A 164 -11.94 -16.48 -24.99
N LYS A 165 -12.95 -17.34 -25.12
CA LYS A 165 -12.72 -18.76 -25.39
C LYS A 165 -11.89 -18.94 -26.66
N PRO A 166 -10.66 -19.48 -26.58
CA PRO A 166 -9.78 -19.52 -27.73
C PRO A 166 -10.22 -20.55 -28.79
N SER A 167 -9.94 -20.25 -30.06
CA SER A 167 -10.29 -21.11 -31.21
C SER A 167 -9.13 -21.35 -32.20
N GLY A 168 -7.95 -20.81 -31.92
CA GLY A 168 -6.75 -20.97 -32.76
C GLY A 168 -6.03 -22.31 -32.57
N PRO A 169 -4.98 -22.57 -33.38
CA PRO A 169 -4.04 -23.64 -33.09
C PRO A 169 -3.39 -23.42 -31.73
N GLY A 170 -3.38 -24.46 -30.88
CA GLY A 170 -2.80 -24.37 -29.56
C GLY A 170 -2.62 -25.75 -28.94
N PHE A 171 -1.74 -25.82 -27.94
CA PHE A 171 -1.70 -26.95 -27.02
C PHE A 171 -2.68 -26.72 -25.88
N TYR A 172 -3.21 -27.80 -25.32
CA TYR A 172 -4.15 -27.77 -24.21
C TYR A 172 -3.51 -28.43 -23.01
N VAL A 173 -3.69 -27.84 -21.83
CA VAL A 173 -3.32 -28.42 -20.54
C VAL A 173 -4.59 -28.62 -19.73
N ALA A 174 -4.79 -29.81 -19.16
CA ALA A 174 -5.98 -30.14 -18.38
C ALA A 174 -5.70 -31.16 -17.28
N LYS A 175 -6.50 -31.14 -16.20
CA LYS A 175 -6.43 -32.11 -15.09
C LYS A 175 -6.64 -33.57 -15.51
N ASN A 176 -7.37 -33.81 -16.58
CA ASN A 176 -7.59 -35.13 -17.18
C ASN A 176 -6.64 -35.42 -18.37
N GLY A 177 -5.57 -34.63 -18.50
CA GLY A 177 -4.56 -34.78 -19.53
C GLY A 177 -3.53 -35.86 -19.26
N ASN A 178 -2.66 -36.08 -20.24
CA ASN A 178 -1.53 -37.01 -20.16
C ASN A 178 -0.36 -36.48 -21.00
N ASP A 179 0.83 -36.37 -20.41
CA ASP A 179 2.02 -35.82 -21.07
C ASP A 179 2.60 -36.70 -22.20
N SER A 180 2.03 -37.90 -22.40
CA SER A 180 2.32 -38.76 -23.56
C SER A 180 1.40 -38.51 -24.77
N TRP A 181 0.33 -37.72 -24.61
CA TRP A 181 -0.58 -37.34 -25.69
C TRP A 181 -0.01 -36.22 -26.56
N SER A 182 -0.71 -35.85 -27.64
CA SER A 182 -0.28 -34.79 -28.56
C SER A 182 -0.46 -33.39 -27.98
N GLY A 183 -1.35 -33.22 -27.00
CA GLY A 183 -1.74 -31.93 -26.44
C GLY A 183 -2.64 -31.10 -27.35
N LYS A 184 -3.04 -31.58 -28.53
CA LYS A 184 -3.76 -30.78 -29.54
C LYS A 184 -5.29 -30.82 -29.41
N LEU A 185 -5.80 -31.60 -28.45
CA LEU A 185 -7.23 -31.75 -28.21
C LEU A 185 -7.59 -31.16 -26.84
N ALA A 186 -8.68 -30.38 -26.80
CA ALA A 186 -9.16 -29.76 -25.57
C ALA A 186 -9.68 -30.75 -24.51
N ALA A 187 -9.95 -32.00 -24.92
CA ALA A 187 -10.39 -33.09 -24.06
C ALA A 187 -9.85 -34.42 -24.62
N PRO A 188 -9.74 -35.47 -23.77
CA PRO A 188 -9.39 -36.81 -24.24
C PRO A 188 -10.32 -37.27 -25.36
N ASN A 189 -9.78 -37.93 -26.38
CA ASN A 189 -10.58 -38.58 -27.41
C ASN A 189 -11.32 -39.80 -26.83
N ALA A 190 -12.33 -40.29 -27.55
CA ALA A 190 -13.20 -41.37 -27.05
C ALA A 190 -12.43 -42.66 -26.69
N ASP A 191 -11.32 -42.93 -27.37
CA ASP A 191 -10.49 -44.11 -27.16
C ASP A 191 -9.43 -43.93 -26.05
N GLY A 192 -9.31 -42.72 -25.47
CA GLY A 192 -8.31 -42.40 -24.44
C GLY A 192 -6.85 -42.48 -24.92
N THR A 193 -6.63 -42.32 -26.23
CA THR A 193 -5.32 -42.43 -26.89
C THR A 193 -4.66 -41.09 -27.18
N ASP A 194 -5.43 -40.01 -27.13
CA ASP A 194 -4.94 -38.64 -27.34
C ASP A 194 -5.81 -37.64 -26.56
N GLY A 195 -5.31 -36.43 -26.33
CA GLY A 195 -5.95 -35.44 -25.46
C GLY A 195 -5.03 -34.27 -25.10
N PRO A 196 -5.38 -33.49 -24.06
CA PRO A 196 -4.55 -32.42 -23.54
C PRO A 196 -3.32 -32.97 -22.78
N PHE A 197 -2.26 -32.16 -22.66
CA PHE A 197 -1.17 -32.44 -21.72
C PHE A 197 -1.65 -32.36 -20.27
N ALA A 198 -0.95 -33.04 -19.38
CA ALA A 198 -1.19 -32.98 -17.93
C ALA A 198 -0.45 -31.81 -17.27
N SER A 199 0.66 -31.35 -17.84
CA SER A 199 1.54 -30.34 -17.25
C SER A 199 1.84 -29.15 -18.18
N LEU A 200 2.11 -27.99 -17.56
CA LEU A 200 2.51 -26.76 -18.27
C LEU A 200 3.92 -26.88 -18.83
N GLU A 201 4.82 -27.56 -18.12
CA GLU A 201 6.19 -27.84 -18.55
C GLU A 201 6.21 -28.68 -19.84
N LYS A 202 5.28 -29.63 -19.97
CA LYS A 202 5.14 -30.39 -21.21
C LYS A 202 4.65 -29.52 -22.37
N ALA A 203 3.71 -28.61 -22.10
CA ALA A 203 3.22 -27.67 -23.11
C ALA A 203 4.33 -26.72 -23.59
N GLN A 204 5.13 -26.16 -22.67
CA GLN A 204 6.31 -25.35 -23.01
C GLN A 204 7.28 -26.13 -23.91
N ALA A 205 7.64 -27.36 -23.53
CA ALA A 205 8.53 -28.19 -24.33
C ALA A 205 7.97 -28.51 -25.73
N ALA A 206 6.64 -28.66 -25.85
CA ALA A 206 5.97 -28.86 -27.12
C ALA A 206 6.00 -27.60 -27.99
N MET A 207 5.77 -26.41 -27.41
CA MET A 207 5.89 -25.12 -28.12
C MET A 207 7.30 -24.93 -28.67
N ARG A 208 8.34 -25.15 -27.85
CA ARG A 208 9.76 -25.08 -28.27
C ARG A 208 10.14 -26.01 -29.43
N SER A 209 9.34 -27.05 -29.70
CA SER A 209 9.59 -28.04 -30.75
C SER A 209 8.57 -27.97 -31.90
N SER A 210 7.81 -26.87 -32.01
CA SER A 210 6.77 -26.71 -33.02
C SER A 210 6.60 -25.25 -33.47
N ASP A 211 5.72 -25.02 -34.44
CA ASP A 211 5.28 -23.67 -34.85
C ASP A 211 4.05 -23.19 -34.03
N ILE A 212 3.64 -23.93 -33.01
CA ILE A 212 2.55 -23.52 -32.10
C ILE A 212 3.18 -22.76 -30.93
N ASP A 213 2.73 -21.54 -30.71
CA ASP A 213 3.21 -20.61 -29.68
C ASP A 213 2.21 -20.43 -28.52
N THR A 214 1.05 -21.08 -28.58
CA THR A 214 -0.03 -20.85 -27.63
C THR A 214 -0.39 -22.11 -26.84
N THR A 215 -0.54 -21.94 -25.53
CA THR A 215 -1.07 -22.95 -24.61
C THR A 215 -2.37 -22.46 -23.97
N TYR A 216 -3.44 -23.26 -24.12
CA TYR A 216 -4.74 -23.08 -23.49
C TYR A 216 -4.84 -23.91 -22.21
N VAL A 217 -4.95 -23.23 -21.07
CA VAL A 217 -5.04 -23.88 -19.76
C VAL A 217 -6.50 -24.04 -19.38
N ARG A 218 -6.96 -25.29 -19.31
CA ARG A 218 -8.31 -25.65 -18.89
C ARG A 218 -8.49 -25.41 -17.39
N GLY A 219 -9.73 -25.30 -16.95
CA GLY A 219 -10.05 -25.09 -15.54
C GLY A 219 -9.57 -26.24 -14.63
N GLY A 220 -9.15 -25.89 -13.42
CA GLY A 220 -8.70 -26.81 -12.38
C GLY A 220 -7.46 -26.33 -11.63
N GLU A 221 -7.09 -27.09 -10.60
CA GLU A 221 -5.98 -26.78 -9.68
C GLU A 221 -4.67 -27.45 -10.13
N TYR A 222 -3.67 -26.65 -10.50
CA TYR A 222 -2.36 -27.07 -10.96
C TYR A 222 -1.31 -26.78 -9.89
N HIS A 223 -0.51 -27.80 -9.56
CA HIS A 223 0.55 -27.69 -8.53
C HIS A 223 1.92 -27.99 -9.17
N PRO A 224 2.49 -27.03 -9.93
CA PRO A 224 3.84 -27.19 -10.47
C PRO A 224 4.84 -27.48 -9.36
N LYS A 225 5.76 -28.41 -9.61
CA LYS A 225 6.83 -28.71 -8.64
C LYS A 225 7.92 -27.66 -8.68
N ASN A 226 8.17 -27.10 -9.86
CA ASN A 226 9.16 -26.08 -10.12
C ASN A 226 8.49 -24.87 -10.77
N ALA A 227 9.19 -23.73 -10.74
CA ALA A 227 8.81 -22.58 -11.55
C ALA A 227 8.78 -22.95 -13.04
N ILE A 228 7.83 -22.36 -13.77
CA ILE A 228 7.82 -22.40 -15.24
C ILE A 228 8.71 -21.25 -15.70
N TRP A 229 9.96 -21.57 -16.06
CA TRP A 229 10.94 -20.58 -16.48
C TRP A 229 10.98 -20.44 -17.99
N LEU A 230 10.65 -19.25 -18.48
CA LEU A 230 10.64 -18.88 -19.89
C LEU A 230 11.94 -18.15 -20.25
N ASP A 231 12.66 -18.67 -21.22
CA ASP A 231 13.92 -18.10 -21.71
C ASP A 231 13.78 -17.60 -23.16
N GLY A 232 14.89 -17.18 -23.78
CA GLY A 232 14.87 -16.65 -25.15
C GLY A 232 14.21 -17.58 -26.18
N GLN A 233 14.19 -18.90 -25.96
CA GLN A 233 13.49 -19.86 -26.84
C GLN A 233 11.97 -19.78 -26.76
N ASP A 234 11.44 -19.20 -25.69
CA ASP A 234 10.01 -19.03 -25.45
C ASP A 234 9.52 -17.64 -25.89
N SER A 235 10.31 -16.91 -26.68
CA SER A 235 9.87 -15.59 -27.17
C SER A 235 8.65 -15.73 -28.09
N GLY A 236 7.65 -14.87 -27.88
CA GLY A 236 6.39 -14.89 -28.64
C GLY A 236 5.33 -15.86 -28.12
N VAL A 237 5.61 -16.64 -27.05
CA VAL A 237 4.64 -17.62 -26.56
C VAL A 237 3.51 -16.98 -25.73
N THR A 238 2.36 -17.63 -25.73
CA THR A 238 1.19 -17.25 -24.93
C THR A 238 0.73 -18.41 -24.05
N PHE A 239 0.59 -18.14 -22.75
CA PHE A 239 -0.15 -18.99 -21.81
C PHE A 239 -1.46 -18.28 -21.48
N THR A 240 -2.59 -18.86 -21.86
CA THR A 240 -3.91 -18.23 -21.69
C THR A 240 -4.92 -19.19 -21.08
N GLY A 241 -5.81 -18.68 -20.23
CA GLY A 241 -6.97 -19.40 -19.73
C GLY A 241 -7.92 -19.86 -20.84
N TYR A 242 -8.77 -20.84 -20.58
CA TYR A 242 -9.70 -21.37 -21.57
C TYR A 242 -11.11 -20.79 -21.42
N GLY A 243 -11.34 -19.58 -21.94
CA GLY A 243 -12.61 -18.88 -21.78
C GLY A 243 -12.83 -18.49 -20.32
N ASP A 244 -14.03 -18.75 -19.81
CA ASP A 244 -14.39 -18.48 -18.40
C ASP A 244 -13.97 -19.63 -17.45
N GLU A 245 -13.18 -20.60 -17.91
CA GLU A 245 -12.68 -21.67 -17.05
C GLU A 245 -11.57 -21.16 -16.11
N LYS A 246 -11.69 -21.44 -14.81
CA LYS A 246 -10.72 -21.02 -13.79
C LYS A 246 -9.54 -21.98 -13.69
N ALA A 247 -8.40 -21.63 -14.28
CA ALA A 247 -7.13 -22.36 -14.13
C ALA A 247 -6.32 -21.78 -12.97
N VAL A 248 -6.21 -22.51 -11.86
CA VAL A 248 -5.50 -22.08 -10.64
C VAL A 248 -4.11 -22.68 -10.61
N ILE A 249 -3.09 -21.84 -10.63
CA ILE A 249 -1.69 -22.19 -10.52
C ILE A 249 -1.25 -21.94 -9.08
N HIS A 250 -1.03 -23.01 -8.34
CA HIS A 250 -0.55 -22.92 -6.97
C HIS A 250 0.96 -22.75 -6.94
N GLY A 251 1.41 -21.80 -6.12
CA GLY A 251 2.79 -21.73 -5.69
C GLY A 251 3.24 -23.04 -5.05
N SER A 252 4.54 -23.29 -5.14
CA SER A 252 5.15 -24.48 -4.53
C SER A 252 6.07 -24.03 -3.40
N ALA A 253 6.07 -24.75 -2.28
CA ALA A 253 7.01 -24.47 -1.19
C ALA A 253 8.50 -24.58 -1.61
N GLN A 254 8.77 -25.16 -2.79
CA GLN A 254 10.11 -25.32 -3.35
C GLN A 254 10.46 -24.25 -4.40
N ALA A 255 9.48 -23.44 -4.84
CA ALA A 255 9.66 -22.45 -5.88
C ALA A 255 9.21 -21.07 -5.37
N SER A 256 10.16 -20.13 -5.29
CA SER A 256 9.86 -18.73 -4.99
C SER A 256 9.21 -17.99 -6.16
N VAL A 257 8.96 -18.67 -7.29
CA VAL A 257 8.38 -18.08 -8.50
C VAL A 257 7.42 -19.09 -9.14
N SER A 258 6.21 -18.67 -9.56
CA SER A 258 5.32 -19.54 -10.35
C SER A 258 5.68 -19.48 -11.84
N PHE A 259 5.68 -18.28 -12.42
CA PHE A 259 6.21 -18.02 -13.77
C PHE A 259 7.42 -17.08 -13.71
N GLY A 260 8.53 -17.54 -14.24
CA GLY A 260 9.76 -16.75 -14.34
C GLY A 260 10.11 -16.46 -15.78
N LEU A 261 10.60 -15.26 -16.07
CA LEU A 261 10.98 -14.85 -17.42
C LEU A 261 12.41 -14.29 -17.39
N GLY A 262 13.30 -14.91 -18.17
CA GLY A 262 14.72 -14.54 -18.24
C GLY A 262 15.24 -14.61 -19.67
N GLY A 263 15.30 -13.47 -20.36
CA GLY A 263 15.73 -13.37 -21.75
C GLY A 263 14.63 -13.60 -22.80
N ALA A 264 13.42 -13.98 -22.37
CA ALA A 264 12.25 -14.11 -23.26
C ALA A 264 11.74 -12.74 -23.72
N LYS A 265 11.11 -12.68 -24.89
CA LYS A 265 10.47 -11.46 -25.42
C LYS A 265 9.06 -11.73 -25.90
N ASP A 266 8.21 -10.72 -25.88
CA ASP A 266 6.87 -10.77 -26.48
C ASP A 266 6.02 -11.93 -25.91
N VAL A 267 6.19 -12.25 -24.63
CA VAL A 267 5.45 -13.32 -23.95
C VAL A 267 4.15 -12.78 -23.36
N THR A 268 3.07 -13.52 -23.54
CA THR A 268 1.78 -13.23 -22.89
C THR A 268 1.43 -14.29 -21.84
N ILE A 269 1.05 -13.85 -20.65
CA ILE A 269 0.43 -14.68 -19.60
C ILE A 269 -0.89 -14.02 -19.24
N GLU A 270 -2.00 -14.70 -19.53
CA GLU A 270 -3.32 -14.11 -19.34
C GLU A 270 -4.41 -15.08 -18.88
N GLY A 271 -5.44 -14.55 -18.21
CA GLY A 271 -6.60 -15.36 -17.82
C GLY A 271 -6.30 -16.48 -16.83
N LEU A 272 -5.17 -16.41 -16.12
CA LEU A 272 -4.78 -17.40 -15.12
C LEU A 272 -5.10 -16.90 -13.70
N THR A 273 -5.37 -17.83 -12.79
CA THR A 273 -5.43 -17.55 -11.36
C THR A 273 -4.16 -18.05 -10.70
N PHE A 274 -3.56 -17.25 -9.82
CA PHE A 274 -2.40 -17.59 -9.02
C PHE A 274 -2.77 -17.58 -7.53
N ALA A 275 -2.36 -18.62 -6.81
CA ALA A 275 -2.68 -18.79 -5.38
C ALA A 275 -1.53 -19.50 -4.64
N ASP A 276 -1.57 -19.47 -3.30
CA ASP A 276 -0.64 -20.21 -2.43
C ASP A 276 0.85 -19.94 -2.69
N GLY A 277 1.18 -18.68 -2.99
CA GLY A 277 2.56 -18.19 -3.04
C GLY A 277 3.26 -18.24 -1.67
N VAL A 278 4.59 -18.27 -1.69
CA VAL A 278 5.41 -18.16 -0.47
C VAL A 278 5.67 -16.70 -0.14
N ALA A 279 5.82 -16.36 1.15
CA ALA A 279 5.88 -14.97 1.63
C ALA A 279 6.92 -14.07 0.93
N ASN A 280 8.09 -14.62 0.58
CA ASN A 280 9.17 -13.89 -0.12
C ASN A 280 9.26 -14.25 -1.62
N GLY A 281 8.22 -14.88 -2.16
CA GLY A 281 8.16 -15.31 -3.56
C GLY A 281 7.39 -14.32 -4.43
N HIS A 282 7.43 -14.56 -5.74
CA HIS A 282 6.71 -13.81 -6.75
C HIS A 282 5.75 -14.75 -7.48
N TYR A 283 4.52 -14.34 -7.77
CA TYR A 283 3.69 -15.15 -8.68
C TYR A 283 4.25 -15.09 -10.10
N VAL A 284 4.60 -13.89 -10.55
CA VAL A 284 5.32 -13.69 -11.81
C VAL A 284 6.55 -12.84 -11.56
N PHE A 285 7.70 -13.30 -12.03
CA PHE A 285 8.96 -12.59 -11.95
C PHE A 285 9.64 -12.51 -13.32
N ALA A 286 9.74 -11.31 -13.87
CA ALA A 286 10.47 -11.06 -15.11
C ALA A 286 11.77 -10.30 -14.81
N ASP A 287 12.89 -10.82 -15.29
CA ASP A 287 14.20 -10.17 -15.22
C ASP A 287 14.94 -10.31 -16.55
N ASN A 288 15.43 -9.20 -17.10
CA ASN A 288 16.16 -9.18 -18.38
C ASN A 288 15.34 -9.79 -19.54
N ALA A 289 14.09 -9.36 -19.68
CA ALA A 289 13.15 -9.73 -20.74
C ALA A 289 12.67 -8.47 -21.49
N ALA A 290 11.66 -8.54 -22.36
CA ALA A 290 11.06 -7.33 -22.97
C ALA A 290 9.70 -7.63 -23.62
N GLY A 291 8.84 -6.61 -23.77
CA GLY A 291 7.61 -6.73 -24.54
C GLY A 291 6.56 -7.65 -23.91
N LEU A 292 6.60 -7.80 -22.58
CA LEU A 292 5.78 -8.78 -21.87
C LEU A 292 4.34 -8.29 -21.70
N THR A 293 3.38 -9.21 -21.69
CA THR A 293 1.98 -8.89 -21.37
C THR A 293 1.47 -9.82 -20.29
N PHE A 294 1.11 -9.24 -19.14
CA PHE A 294 0.41 -9.92 -18.06
C PHE A 294 -1.00 -9.34 -17.97
N ALA A 295 -1.97 -10.08 -18.51
CA ALA A 295 -3.32 -9.55 -18.73
C ALA A 295 -4.41 -10.38 -18.06
N ASN A 296 -5.41 -9.75 -17.45
CA ASN A 296 -6.61 -10.46 -16.99
C ASN A 296 -6.31 -11.65 -16.06
N ASN A 297 -5.26 -11.58 -15.26
CA ASN A 297 -4.96 -12.60 -14.26
C ASN A 297 -5.61 -12.26 -12.92
N THR A 298 -5.81 -13.27 -12.09
CA THR A 298 -6.17 -13.10 -10.69
C THR A 298 -5.02 -13.59 -9.83
N VAL A 299 -4.58 -12.79 -8.87
CA VAL A 299 -3.53 -13.12 -7.92
C VAL A 299 -4.08 -12.97 -6.51
N SER A 300 -4.00 -14.02 -5.69
CA SER A 300 -4.48 -13.96 -4.31
C SER A 300 -3.53 -14.68 -3.34
N GLY A 301 -3.19 -14.04 -2.22
CA GLY A 301 -2.33 -14.61 -1.17
C GLY A 301 -0.86 -14.18 -1.25
N GLY A 302 -0.01 -14.84 -0.46
CA GLY A 302 1.34 -14.36 -0.08
C GLY A 302 2.35 -14.13 -1.21
N GLY A 303 3.37 -13.30 -0.92
CA GLY A 303 4.42 -12.91 -1.85
C GLY A 303 4.11 -11.64 -2.66
N TYR A 304 5.05 -11.27 -3.51
CA TYR A 304 4.87 -10.28 -4.56
C TYR A 304 3.89 -10.81 -5.61
N GLY A 305 3.07 -9.91 -6.16
CA GLY A 305 2.21 -10.24 -7.29
C GLY A 305 3.03 -10.42 -8.58
N ILE A 306 3.12 -9.35 -9.36
CA ILE A 306 3.84 -9.32 -10.63
C ILE A 306 5.02 -8.36 -10.51
N THR A 307 6.23 -8.88 -10.70
CA THR A 307 7.46 -8.09 -10.69
C THR A 307 8.08 -8.04 -12.09
N VAL A 308 8.34 -6.83 -12.56
CA VAL A 308 8.98 -6.53 -13.85
C VAL A 308 10.27 -5.80 -13.57
N GLN A 309 11.40 -6.45 -13.85
CA GLN A 309 12.74 -5.92 -13.62
C GLN A 309 13.58 -6.03 -14.89
N ASN A 310 14.38 -5.02 -15.22
CA ASN A 310 15.19 -4.97 -16.44
C ASN A 310 14.41 -5.41 -17.70
N SER A 311 13.12 -5.11 -17.77
CA SER A 311 12.19 -5.70 -18.74
C SER A 311 11.29 -4.63 -19.36
N ALA A 312 11.87 -3.83 -20.24
CA ALA A 312 11.21 -2.71 -20.89
C ALA A 312 10.01 -3.13 -21.77
N ASP A 313 9.16 -2.15 -22.09
CA ASP A 313 7.99 -2.28 -22.97
C ASP A 313 6.95 -3.32 -22.49
N SER A 314 6.88 -3.55 -21.18
CA SER A 314 5.98 -4.54 -20.58
C SER A 314 4.61 -3.96 -20.24
N LYS A 315 3.62 -4.84 -20.07
CA LYS A 315 2.23 -4.49 -19.75
C LYS A 315 1.73 -5.35 -18.59
N VAL A 316 1.18 -4.71 -17.57
CA VAL A 316 0.44 -5.34 -16.47
C VAL A 316 -0.96 -4.75 -16.51
N VAL A 317 -1.90 -5.44 -17.14
CA VAL A 317 -3.21 -4.86 -17.51
C VAL A 317 -4.42 -5.71 -17.12
N GLY A 318 -5.48 -5.10 -16.60
CA GLY A 318 -6.73 -5.82 -16.34
C GLY A 318 -6.65 -6.90 -15.25
N ASN A 319 -5.60 -6.91 -14.43
CA ASN A 319 -5.42 -7.95 -13.43
C ASN A 319 -6.15 -7.61 -12.12
N GLN A 320 -6.50 -8.64 -11.37
CA GLN A 320 -6.99 -8.52 -10.00
C GLN A 320 -5.95 -9.05 -9.02
N PHE A 321 -5.66 -8.27 -7.98
CA PHE A 321 -4.80 -8.64 -6.87
C PHE A 321 -5.58 -8.50 -5.57
N ASP A 322 -5.54 -9.52 -4.72
CA ASP A 322 -6.12 -9.45 -3.39
C ASP A 322 -5.20 -10.11 -2.37
N ARG A 323 -4.85 -9.37 -1.31
CA ARG A 323 -4.02 -9.88 -0.20
C ARG A 323 -2.65 -10.40 -0.65
N THR A 324 -2.00 -9.69 -1.58
CA THR A 324 -0.59 -9.97 -1.89
C THR A 324 0.27 -9.79 -0.65
N GLY A 325 1.26 -10.64 -0.42
CA GLY A 325 2.11 -10.53 0.78
C GLY A 325 3.01 -9.30 0.77
N ALA A 326 3.43 -8.89 -0.42
CA ALA A 326 4.22 -7.69 -0.71
C ALA A 326 3.53 -6.90 -1.83
N GLU A 327 4.29 -6.10 -2.59
CA GLU A 327 3.78 -5.26 -3.67
C GLU A 327 3.00 -6.11 -4.68
N ALA A 328 1.79 -5.66 -5.01
CA ALA A 328 0.97 -6.33 -6.02
C ALA A 328 1.62 -6.19 -7.40
N ILE A 329 2.16 -5.02 -7.70
CA ILE A 329 2.88 -4.73 -8.93
C ILE A 329 4.17 -3.99 -8.60
N PHE A 330 5.31 -4.55 -9.00
CA PHE A 330 6.61 -3.94 -8.77
C PHE A 330 7.38 -3.77 -10.08
N VAL A 331 7.56 -2.53 -10.53
CA VAL A 331 8.34 -2.18 -11.73
C VAL A 331 9.68 -1.62 -11.32
N LYS A 332 10.76 -2.28 -11.75
CA LYS A 332 12.12 -2.05 -11.25
C LYS A 332 13.11 -1.83 -12.38
N ALA A 333 14.12 -1.01 -12.11
CA ALA A 333 15.42 -0.90 -12.78
C ALA A 333 15.42 -1.33 -14.25
N GLY A 334 15.39 -0.37 -15.18
CA GLY A 334 15.48 -0.63 -16.62
C GLY A 334 14.22 -1.25 -17.24
N SER A 335 13.07 -1.16 -16.57
CA SER A 335 11.77 -1.60 -17.09
C SER A 335 10.99 -0.43 -17.68
N ASP A 336 11.68 0.36 -18.51
CA ASP A 336 11.16 1.59 -19.11
C ASP A 336 9.91 1.32 -19.96
N ALA A 337 9.06 2.34 -20.11
CA ALA A 337 7.84 2.31 -20.90
C ALA A 337 6.82 1.22 -20.49
N THR A 338 6.94 0.69 -19.27
CA THR A 338 5.96 -0.26 -18.72
C THR A 338 4.60 0.41 -18.56
N VAL A 339 3.53 -0.29 -18.94
CA VAL A 339 2.14 0.15 -18.76
C VAL A 339 1.47 -0.70 -17.68
N VAL A 340 1.04 -0.05 -16.61
CA VAL A 340 0.25 -0.61 -15.52
C VAL A 340 -1.15 -0.02 -15.60
N SER A 341 -2.11 -0.76 -16.16
CA SER A 341 -3.44 -0.21 -16.43
C SER A 341 -4.60 -1.11 -16.04
N ASP A 342 -5.71 -0.54 -15.60
CA ASP A 342 -6.97 -1.27 -15.38
C ASP A 342 -6.83 -2.43 -14.38
N ASN A 343 -5.88 -2.33 -13.44
CA ASN A 343 -5.73 -3.33 -12.39
C ASN A 343 -6.55 -2.95 -11.16
N LEU A 344 -7.20 -3.95 -10.58
CA LEU A 344 -7.89 -3.85 -9.30
C LEU A 344 -7.03 -4.49 -8.22
N ILE A 345 -6.59 -3.71 -7.25
CA ILE A 345 -5.68 -4.12 -6.18
C ILE A 345 -6.38 -3.90 -4.84
N ARG A 346 -6.47 -4.94 -4.03
CA ARG A 346 -7.06 -4.91 -2.69
C ARG A 346 -6.14 -5.51 -1.66
N HIS A 347 -6.10 -4.87 -0.50
CA HIS A 347 -5.29 -5.34 0.62
C HIS A 347 -3.85 -5.71 0.19
N PRO A 348 -3.16 -4.89 -0.63
CA PRO A 348 -1.78 -5.21 -0.99
C PRO A 348 -0.91 -5.22 0.27
N ASN A 349 0.28 -5.82 0.18
CA ASN A 349 1.23 -5.83 1.30
C ASN A 349 0.62 -6.40 2.59
N ALA A 350 -0.22 -7.43 2.44
CA ALA A 350 -0.94 -8.11 3.52
C ALA A 350 -0.03 -8.80 4.54
N ALA A 351 1.22 -9.12 4.15
CA ALA A 351 2.17 -9.78 5.03
C ALA A 351 3.29 -8.84 5.50
N ASP A 352 3.95 -8.12 4.59
CA ASP A 352 5.07 -7.24 4.95
C ASP A 352 4.63 -5.86 5.45
N ARG A 353 3.38 -5.46 5.17
CA ARG A 353 2.78 -4.16 5.50
C ARG A 353 3.57 -2.97 4.95
N GLY A 354 4.49 -3.20 4.02
CA GLY A 354 5.50 -2.22 3.61
C GLY A 354 5.24 -1.60 2.24
N ASP A 355 5.98 -0.53 1.98
CA ASP A 355 6.24 0.05 0.68
C ASP A 355 5.01 0.51 -0.14
N ALA A 356 4.51 -0.25 -1.12
CA ALA A 356 3.31 0.18 -1.86
C ALA A 356 2.54 -0.91 -2.61
N GLY A 357 1.25 -0.70 -2.83
CA GLY A 357 0.46 -1.56 -3.74
C GLY A 357 1.03 -1.64 -5.15
N ILE A 358 1.36 -0.48 -5.73
CA ILE A 358 2.13 -0.33 -6.97
C ILE A 358 3.42 0.42 -6.65
N TRP A 359 4.57 -0.19 -6.87
CA TRP A 359 5.87 0.47 -6.71
C TRP A 359 6.63 0.55 -8.02
N VAL A 360 7.13 1.74 -8.36
CA VAL A 360 8.00 1.98 -9.51
C VAL A 360 9.30 2.66 -9.09
N ASN A 361 10.44 1.99 -9.31
CA ASN A 361 11.76 2.61 -9.15
C ASN A 361 12.76 2.18 -10.24
N GLY A 362 13.73 3.04 -10.54
CA GLY A 362 14.74 2.81 -11.58
C GLY A 362 14.20 2.63 -12.99
N SER A 363 12.98 3.09 -13.28
CA SER A 363 12.32 2.90 -14.57
C SER A 363 11.68 4.20 -15.04
N SER A 364 11.81 4.51 -16.33
CA SER A 364 11.34 5.76 -16.94
C SER A 364 10.17 5.54 -17.90
N ASP A 365 9.43 6.61 -18.18
CA ASP A 365 8.30 6.60 -19.14
C ASP A 365 7.20 5.60 -18.78
N VAL A 366 7.12 5.19 -17.50
CA VAL A 366 6.12 4.26 -16.99
C VAL A 366 4.75 4.95 -16.92
N LYS A 367 3.70 4.23 -17.30
CA LYS A 367 2.31 4.72 -17.22
C LYS A 367 1.54 3.89 -16.22
N ILE A 368 0.97 4.54 -15.21
CA ILE A 368 0.11 3.95 -14.17
C ILE A 368 -1.26 4.58 -14.35
N THR A 369 -2.16 3.89 -15.07
CA THR A 369 -3.43 4.48 -15.51
C THR A 369 -4.64 3.65 -15.16
N HIS A 370 -5.77 4.28 -14.82
CA HIS A 370 -7.04 3.55 -14.66
C HIS A 370 -7.00 2.39 -13.66
N ASN A 371 -6.12 2.42 -12.66
CA ASN A 371 -6.08 1.39 -11.62
C ASN A 371 -7.01 1.78 -10.47
N ARG A 372 -7.54 0.78 -9.76
CA ARG A 372 -8.23 0.97 -8.47
C ARG A 372 -7.45 0.25 -7.39
N ILE A 373 -6.99 0.99 -6.39
CA ILE A 373 -6.20 0.46 -5.27
C ILE A 373 -6.94 0.75 -3.97
N GLU A 374 -7.13 -0.28 -3.16
CA GLU A 374 -7.90 -0.23 -1.92
C GLU A 374 -7.12 -0.84 -0.75
N ASP A 375 -7.29 -0.25 0.43
CA ASP A 375 -6.86 -0.80 1.71
C ASP A 375 -5.35 -1.08 1.78
N SER A 376 -4.55 -0.09 1.38
CA SER A 376 -3.08 -0.19 1.43
C SER A 376 -2.56 0.14 2.83
N PRO A 377 -1.77 -0.74 3.46
CA PRO A 377 -1.18 -0.47 4.78
C PRO A 377 -0.19 0.71 4.72
N GLU A 378 0.52 0.85 3.61
CA GLU A 378 1.39 1.99 3.34
C GLU A 378 0.92 2.75 2.08
N LYS A 379 1.81 3.15 1.18
CA LYS A 379 1.43 3.92 0.00
C LYS A 379 0.57 3.07 -0.95
N ALA A 380 -0.43 3.64 -1.62
CA ALA A 380 -1.15 2.89 -2.64
C ALA A 380 -0.34 2.83 -3.96
N ILE A 381 0.21 3.99 -4.36
CA ILE A 381 1.12 4.14 -5.51
C ILE A 381 2.38 4.85 -5.05
N ALA A 382 3.55 4.22 -5.21
CA ALA A 382 4.86 4.83 -4.99
C ALA A 382 5.68 4.89 -6.28
N VAL A 383 6.28 6.05 -6.56
CA VAL A 383 7.12 6.27 -7.75
C VAL A 383 8.37 7.05 -7.39
N GLY A 384 9.55 6.57 -7.80
CA GLY A 384 10.74 7.39 -7.84
C GLY A 384 12.03 6.70 -7.41
N SER A 385 12.99 7.50 -6.97
CA SER A 385 14.34 7.06 -6.61
C SER A 385 14.57 7.20 -5.11
N VAL A 386 14.93 6.09 -4.47
CA VAL A 386 15.31 6.05 -3.04
C VAL A 386 16.82 6.13 -2.84
N GLN A 387 17.61 6.03 -3.91
CA GLN A 387 19.08 6.09 -3.86
C GLN A 387 19.62 7.47 -4.21
N THR A 388 20.64 7.92 -3.47
CA THR A 388 21.32 9.21 -3.74
C THR A 388 22.40 9.13 -4.81
N ASP A 389 22.77 7.92 -5.23
CA ASP A 389 23.80 7.70 -6.26
C ASP A 389 23.22 7.64 -7.69
N GLY A 390 21.89 7.77 -7.82
CA GLY A 390 21.17 7.72 -9.10
C GLY A 390 21.05 6.31 -9.69
N SER A 391 21.38 5.25 -8.95
CA SER A 391 21.31 3.87 -9.44
C SER A 391 19.89 3.37 -9.74
N ASP A 392 18.88 3.96 -9.10
CA ASP A 392 17.46 3.71 -9.33
C ASP A 392 16.73 4.95 -9.88
N ALA A 393 17.43 5.74 -10.69
CA ALA A 393 16.86 6.96 -11.20
C ALA A 393 15.59 6.71 -12.06
N THR A 394 14.55 7.50 -11.81
CA THR A 394 13.19 7.34 -12.36
C THR A 394 12.76 8.67 -12.98
N TYR A 395 12.25 8.64 -14.21
CA TYR A 395 11.85 9.85 -14.94
C TYR A 395 10.54 9.65 -15.70
N ARG A 396 9.77 10.74 -15.88
CA ARG A 396 8.62 10.80 -16.80
C ARG A 396 7.54 9.72 -16.56
N ALA A 397 7.39 9.27 -15.32
CA ALA A 397 6.22 8.49 -14.93
C ALA A 397 4.94 9.31 -15.07
N THR A 398 3.89 8.68 -15.61
CA THR A 398 2.54 9.26 -15.71
C THR A 398 1.59 8.47 -14.81
N ILE A 399 1.06 9.11 -13.78
CA ILE A 399 0.09 8.55 -12.83
C ILE A 399 -1.25 9.25 -13.13
N ALA A 400 -2.15 8.58 -13.85
CA ALA A 400 -3.36 9.25 -14.34
C ALA A 400 -4.63 8.41 -14.20
N PHE A 401 -5.75 9.05 -13.89
CA PHE A 401 -7.06 8.38 -13.85
C PHE A 401 -7.12 7.19 -12.89
N ASN A 402 -6.27 7.14 -11.86
CA ASN A 402 -6.34 6.09 -10.84
C ASN A 402 -7.34 6.49 -9.74
N LYS A 403 -7.95 5.49 -9.11
CA LYS A 403 -8.78 5.64 -7.92
C LYS A 403 -8.09 4.96 -6.74
N VAL A 404 -7.72 5.74 -5.74
CA VAL A 404 -7.09 5.28 -4.49
C VAL A 404 -8.07 5.47 -3.36
N ILE A 405 -8.35 4.41 -2.61
CA ILE A 405 -9.27 4.40 -1.48
C ILE A 405 -8.53 3.78 -0.29
N ASP A 406 -8.51 4.47 0.84
CA ASP A 406 -8.01 3.96 2.12
C ASP A 406 -6.55 3.49 2.02
N ALA A 407 -5.65 4.47 1.95
CA ALA A 407 -4.21 4.25 1.89
C ALA A 407 -3.51 4.65 3.19
N ASN A 408 -2.29 4.16 3.35
CA ASN A 408 -1.40 4.50 4.46
C ASN A 408 -2.00 4.19 5.84
N LEU A 409 -2.75 3.09 5.92
CA LEU A 409 -3.51 2.69 7.10
C LEU A 409 -2.65 2.41 8.34
N ASP A 410 -1.44 1.90 8.13
CA ASP A 410 -0.58 1.31 9.17
C ASP A 410 0.77 2.05 9.33
N SER A 411 0.97 3.21 8.69
CA SER A 411 2.24 3.96 8.77
C SER A 411 2.05 5.46 9.03
N ASN A 412 3.16 6.18 9.12
CA ASN A 412 3.23 7.64 9.10
C ASN A 412 4.15 8.05 7.93
N ASP A 413 4.15 9.32 7.54
CA ASP A 413 5.05 9.82 6.48
C ASP A 413 4.85 9.13 5.12
N GLY A 414 3.59 9.03 4.69
CA GLY A 414 3.26 8.45 3.40
C GLY A 414 2.07 9.10 2.74
N GLY A 415 1.56 8.48 1.69
CA GLY A 415 0.43 9.02 0.97
C GLY A 415 -0.27 8.03 0.07
N GLY A 416 -1.49 8.38 -0.36
CA GLY A 416 -2.21 7.62 -1.38
C GLY A 416 -1.39 7.51 -2.66
N ILE A 417 -0.91 8.66 -3.15
CA ILE A 417 0.11 8.74 -4.20
C ILE A 417 1.36 9.38 -3.61
N TYR A 418 2.48 8.66 -3.64
CA TYR A 418 3.74 9.05 -3.03
C TYR A 418 4.87 9.06 -4.06
N LEU A 419 5.61 10.16 -4.12
CA LEU A 419 6.79 10.30 -4.95
C LEU A 419 8.03 10.56 -4.10
N ILE A 420 9.17 10.03 -4.52
CA ILE A 420 10.48 10.26 -3.88
C ILE A 420 11.57 10.46 -4.92
N ASN A 421 12.49 11.41 -4.70
CA ASN A 421 13.46 11.80 -5.72
C ASN A 421 14.84 12.06 -5.12
N ARG A 422 15.40 11.06 -4.43
CA ARG A 422 16.74 11.15 -3.82
C ARG A 422 17.87 11.26 -4.85
N GLN A 423 17.60 10.95 -6.12
CA GLN A 423 18.45 11.29 -7.28
C GLN A 423 18.64 12.82 -7.47
N GLN A 424 17.70 13.65 -6.98
CA GLN A 424 17.73 15.12 -7.06
C GLN A 424 17.85 15.70 -8.49
N ASP A 425 17.17 15.09 -9.44
CA ASP A 425 17.01 15.61 -10.81
C ASP A 425 15.59 16.14 -11.03
N LEU A 426 15.38 16.91 -12.10
CA LEU A 426 14.02 17.20 -12.58
C LEU A 426 13.44 15.91 -13.15
N SER A 427 12.46 15.35 -12.44
CA SER A 427 11.89 14.03 -12.72
C SER A 427 10.89 14.04 -13.88
N ASP A 428 10.28 15.19 -14.17
CA ASP A 428 9.19 15.37 -15.13
C ASP A 428 8.03 14.37 -14.92
N HIS A 429 7.77 13.98 -13.67
CA HIS A 429 6.64 13.14 -13.31
C HIS A 429 5.30 13.88 -13.45
N THR A 430 4.25 13.19 -13.89
CA THR A 430 2.91 13.76 -14.07
C THR A 430 1.89 12.97 -13.25
N ILE A 431 1.12 13.66 -12.42
CA ILE A 431 0.03 13.14 -11.58
C ILE A 431 -1.23 13.88 -11.98
N VAL A 432 -2.10 13.24 -12.76
CA VAL A 432 -3.23 13.92 -13.41
C VAL A 432 -4.55 13.17 -13.33
N ASN A 433 -5.63 13.86 -12.96
CA ASN A 433 -6.98 13.32 -12.93
C ASN A 433 -7.14 12.05 -12.09
N ASN A 434 -6.44 11.93 -10.96
CA ASN A 434 -6.66 10.84 -10.01
C ASN A 434 -7.72 11.24 -8.98
N ASP A 435 -8.37 10.24 -8.40
CA ASP A 435 -9.26 10.36 -7.24
C ASP A 435 -8.60 9.66 -6.05
N VAL A 436 -8.30 10.40 -4.98
CA VAL A 436 -7.54 9.92 -3.83
C VAL A 436 -8.27 10.25 -2.53
N SER A 437 -8.71 9.20 -1.85
CA SER A 437 -9.46 9.34 -0.60
C SER A 437 -9.03 8.40 0.52
N GLY A 438 -9.34 8.78 1.76
CA GLY A 438 -9.18 7.92 2.93
C GLY A 438 -7.74 7.70 3.37
N THR A 439 -6.77 8.50 2.88
CA THR A 439 -5.39 8.37 3.32
C THR A 439 -5.27 8.78 4.79
N THR A 440 -4.84 7.85 5.63
CA THR A 440 -4.68 8.04 7.08
C THR A 440 -3.24 7.84 7.54
N ALA A 441 -3.03 7.81 8.85
CA ALA A 441 -1.75 7.55 9.48
C ALA A 441 -1.96 6.96 10.88
N THR A 442 -0.98 6.21 11.39
CA THR A 442 -1.02 5.68 12.77
C THR A 442 -0.99 6.78 13.83
N ASN A 443 -0.34 7.91 13.54
CA ASN A 443 -0.34 9.12 14.36
C ASN A 443 -0.93 10.29 13.57
N PRO A 444 -2.27 10.34 13.39
CA PRO A 444 -2.91 11.29 12.48
C PRO A 444 -2.78 12.76 12.92
N SER A 445 -2.49 13.00 14.20
CA SER A 445 -2.21 14.33 14.75
C SER A 445 -0.71 14.58 14.99
N GLY A 446 0.17 13.68 14.57
CA GLY A 446 1.61 13.79 14.71
C GLY A 446 2.22 14.82 13.77
N SER A 447 3.46 15.22 14.03
CA SER A 447 4.21 16.14 13.16
C SER A 447 4.61 15.54 11.81
N VAL A 448 4.34 14.25 11.61
CA VAL A 448 4.68 13.48 10.40
C VAL A 448 3.44 12.71 9.93
N ALA A 449 2.32 13.42 9.77
CA ALA A 449 1.09 12.85 9.26
C ALA A 449 1.15 12.64 7.73
N SER A 450 0.25 11.81 7.21
CA SER A 450 0.21 11.39 5.80
C SER A 450 -0.69 12.28 4.94
N TRP A 451 -0.57 12.16 3.62
CA TRP A 451 -1.21 13.06 2.65
C TRP A 451 -1.82 12.31 1.48
N GLY A 452 -2.91 12.79 0.90
CA GLY A 452 -3.49 12.18 -0.29
C GLY A 452 -2.46 12.11 -1.44
N ILE A 453 -1.81 13.22 -1.74
CA ILE A 453 -0.67 13.26 -2.69
C ILE A 453 0.56 13.82 -1.97
N TYR A 454 1.62 13.03 -1.89
CA TYR A 454 2.86 13.38 -1.22
C TYR A 454 4.04 13.37 -2.20
N LEU A 455 4.54 14.56 -2.53
CA LEU A 455 5.81 14.77 -3.22
C LEU A 455 6.94 14.84 -2.18
N ASP A 456 7.42 13.68 -1.75
CA ASP A 456 8.44 13.54 -0.72
C ASP A 456 9.85 13.77 -1.26
N ASP A 457 10.82 13.84 -0.34
CA ASP A 457 12.27 13.95 -0.48
C ASP A 457 12.72 14.37 -1.88
N TRP A 458 12.70 15.70 -2.09
CA TRP A 458 13.22 16.40 -3.28
C TRP A 458 12.49 16.11 -4.58
N THR A 459 11.28 15.56 -4.56
CA THR A 459 10.48 15.38 -5.79
C THR A 459 10.35 16.70 -6.53
N SER A 460 10.86 16.76 -7.77
CA SER A 460 11.11 18.02 -8.48
C SER A 460 10.75 17.92 -9.96
N GLY A 461 10.31 19.03 -10.54
CA GLY A 461 9.80 19.08 -11.92
C GLY A 461 8.46 18.35 -12.11
N ALA A 462 7.78 17.96 -11.03
CA ALA A 462 6.53 17.22 -11.12
C ALA A 462 5.34 18.13 -11.44
N THR A 463 4.37 17.58 -12.16
CA THR A 463 3.08 18.23 -12.44
C THR A 463 1.97 17.49 -11.71
N VAL A 464 1.23 18.18 -10.84
CA VAL A 464 0.04 17.69 -10.13
C VAL A 464 -1.17 18.48 -10.61
N LYS A 465 -2.01 17.88 -11.47
CA LYS A 465 -3.12 18.61 -12.10
C LYS A 465 -4.45 17.85 -12.11
N GLY A 466 -5.57 18.54 -11.89
CA GLY A 466 -6.89 17.95 -12.13
C GLY A 466 -7.28 16.80 -11.19
N ASN A 467 -6.56 16.59 -10.09
CA ASN A 467 -6.85 15.51 -9.15
C ASN A 467 -7.97 15.90 -8.19
N VAL A 468 -8.72 14.92 -7.71
CA VAL A 468 -9.68 15.03 -6.61
C VAL A 468 -9.00 14.39 -5.38
N VAL A 469 -8.74 15.19 -4.36
CA VAL A 469 -7.99 14.77 -3.17
C VAL A 469 -8.83 15.10 -1.95
N HIS A 470 -9.48 14.08 -1.38
CA HIS A 470 -10.49 14.30 -0.36
C HIS A 470 -10.56 13.27 0.75
N ASP A 471 -11.10 13.64 1.91
CA ASP A 471 -11.24 12.76 3.08
C ASP A 471 -9.92 12.08 3.52
N ASN A 472 -8.81 12.78 3.32
CA ASN A 472 -7.49 12.36 3.80
C ASN A 472 -7.14 13.15 5.07
N ILE A 473 -6.01 12.80 5.71
CA ILE A 473 -5.41 13.69 6.70
C ILE A 473 -4.93 14.98 6.01
N GLY A 474 -3.89 14.90 5.18
CA GLY A 474 -3.44 16.02 4.37
C GLY A 474 -3.94 15.94 2.92
N GLY A 475 -4.09 17.07 2.25
CA GLY A 475 -4.40 17.11 0.81
C GLY A 475 -3.16 16.83 -0.04
N VAL A 476 -2.47 17.88 -0.48
CA VAL A 476 -1.25 17.81 -1.31
C VAL A 476 -0.04 18.35 -0.54
N PHE A 477 1.07 17.61 -0.53
CA PHE A 477 2.29 17.98 0.20
C PHE A 477 3.53 17.97 -0.66
N LEU A 478 4.37 18.98 -0.47
CA LEU A 478 5.68 19.08 -1.10
C LEU A 478 6.76 19.15 -0.03
N HIS A 479 7.70 18.19 -0.05
CA HIS A 479 8.81 18.12 0.88
C HIS A 479 10.15 18.24 0.15
N GLY A 480 10.77 19.41 0.26
CA GLY A 480 12.11 19.68 -0.29
C GLY A 480 12.25 19.96 -1.78
N GLY A 481 11.25 19.57 -2.57
CA GLY A 481 11.25 19.64 -4.02
C GLY A 481 11.35 21.04 -4.64
N TRP A 482 11.71 21.13 -5.92
CA TRP A 482 11.71 22.40 -6.66
C TRP A 482 11.06 22.27 -8.03
N ASP A 483 10.65 23.41 -8.58
CA ASP A 483 10.03 23.55 -9.90
C ASP A 483 8.84 22.58 -10.11
N ASN A 484 8.10 22.26 -9.05
CA ASN A 484 6.86 21.50 -9.14
C ASN A 484 5.67 22.42 -9.42
N THR A 485 4.65 21.90 -10.09
CA THR A 485 3.38 22.61 -10.32
C THR A 485 2.22 21.85 -9.69
N VAL A 486 1.38 22.55 -8.93
CA VAL A 486 0.15 22.01 -8.34
C VAL A 486 -1.00 22.89 -8.80
N THR A 487 -1.71 22.44 -9.82
CA THR A 487 -2.70 23.29 -10.51
C THR A 487 -4.03 22.62 -10.73
N GLU A 488 -5.12 23.38 -10.61
CA GLU A 488 -6.45 22.91 -11.00
C GLU A 488 -6.86 21.58 -10.32
N ASN A 489 -6.46 21.36 -9.07
CA ASN A 489 -6.92 20.22 -8.27
C ASN A 489 -8.16 20.62 -7.45
N VAL A 490 -9.01 19.64 -7.14
CA VAL A 490 -10.05 19.76 -6.12
C VAL A 490 -9.49 19.13 -4.85
N ILE A 491 -9.21 19.94 -3.84
CA ILE A 491 -8.64 19.52 -2.56
C ILE A 491 -9.65 19.88 -1.48
N ALA A 492 -10.36 18.89 -0.95
CA ALA A 492 -11.55 19.15 -0.14
C ALA A 492 -11.80 18.08 0.93
N GLY A 493 -12.46 18.44 2.04
CA GLY A 493 -12.83 17.46 3.08
C GLY A 493 -11.65 16.82 3.83
N ASN A 494 -10.41 17.26 3.61
CA ASN A 494 -9.27 16.72 4.33
C ASN A 494 -9.22 17.32 5.75
N SER A 495 -8.91 16.50 6.76
CA SER A 495 -8.99 16.90 8.17
C SER A 495 -7.82 17.79 8.64
N GLY A 496 -6.71 17.78 7.90
CA GLY A 496 -5.48 18.55 8.12
C GLY A 496 -5.30 19.70 7.14
N ALA A 497 -4.06 19.97 6.73
CA ALA A 497 -3.79 21.02 5.75
C ALA A 497 -4.17 20.55 4.34
N GLN A 498 -4.89 21.39 3.58
CA GLN A 498 -5.20 21.08 2.19
C GLN A 498 -3.94 21.15 1.32
N ILE A 499 -3.08 22.15 1.55
CA ILE A 499 -1.80 22.30 0.87
C ILE A 499 -0.71 22.43 1.93
N GLY A 500 0.35 21.63 1.83
CA GLY A 500 1.51 21.76 2.70
C GLY A 500 2.83 21.84 1.94
N LEU A 501 3.76 22.61 2.50
CA LEU A 501 5.13 22.72 2.00
C LEU A 501 6.11 22.63 3.16
N GLN A 502 7.15 21.82 3.02
CA GLN A 502 8.16 21.67 4.06
C GLN A 502 9.58 21.60 3.50
N GLN A 503 10.47 22.35 4.15
CA GLN A 503 11.92 22.15 4.10
C GLN A 503 12.49 22.51 5.47
N ASP A 504 12.91 21.52 6.26
CA ASP A 504 13.56 21.80 7.55
C ASP A 504 14.94 22.45 7.33
N VAL A 505 15.10 23.69 7.79
CA VAL A 505 16.36 24.44 7.70
C VAL A 505 17.28 24.23 8.90
N ALA A 506 16.83 23.57 9.96
CA ALA A 506 17.60 23.25 11.16
C ALA A 506 18.16 21.82 11.13
N TRP A 507 17.70 20.98 10.21
CA TRP A 507 18.21 19.63 10.03
C TRP A 507 19.59 19.65 9.36
N GLY A 508 20.65 19.43 10.15
CA GLY A 508 22.03 19.33 9.66
C GLY A 508 22.31 18.17 8.68
N GLY A 509 21.29 17.35 8.39
CA GLY A 509 21.30 16.30 7.39
C GLY A 509 20.89 16.75 5.98
N TRP A 510 20.34 17.95 5.80
CA TRP A 510 19.88 18.43 4.49
C TRP A 510 21.06 18.60 3.53
N LYS A 511 21.18 17.68 2.56
CA LYS A 511 22.20 17.69 1.52
C LYS A 511 21.54 17.69 0.16
N GLY A 512 20.93 18.81 -0.20
CA GLY A 512 20.29 18.95 -1.49
C GLY A 512 19.99 20.38 -1.92
N LYS A 513 19.45 20.52 -3.12
CA LYS A 513 18.99 21.81 -3.66
C LYS A 513 17.92 22.40 -2.74
N ALA A 514 17.87 23.73 -2.66
CA ALA A 514 16.85 24.43 -1.88
C ALA A 514 15.49 24.32 -2.58
N MET A 515 14.45 24.07 -1.79
CA MET A 515 13.05 24.08 -2.20
C MET A 515 12.72 25.47 -2.76
N SER A 516 12.36 25.54 -4.04
CA SER A 516 12.15 26.80 -4.77
C SER A 516 11.39 26.57 -6.07
N GLY A 517 10.81 27.61 -6.66
CA GLY A 517 10.16 27.53 -7.97
C GLY A 517 8.89 26.67 -8.01
N ASN A 518 8.42 26.18 -6.86
CA ASN A 518 7.14 25.48 -6.78
C ASN A 518 5.99 26.46 -7.00
N ASP A 519 5.05 26.11 -7.85
CA ASP A 519 3.93 26.96 -8.28
C ASP A 519 2.60 26.28 -7.97
N ILE A 520 1.75 26.92 -7.17
CA ILE A 520 0.51 26.33 -6.65
C ILE A 520 -0.64 27.29 -6.95
N ALA A 521 -1.42 26.98 -7.99
CA ALA A 521 -2.40 27.92 -8.51
C ALA A 521 -3.66 27.30 -9.12
N GLY A 522 -4.77 28.04 -9.10
CA GLY A 522 -6.01 27.59 -9.72
C GLY A 522 -6.67 26.38 -9.05
N ASN A 523 -6.24 25.99 -7.85
CA ASN A 523 -6.83 24.86 -7.13
C ASN A 523 -8.14 25.29 -6.45
N VAL A 524 -9.12 24.39 -6.42
CA VAL A 524 -10.28 24.50 -5.53
C VAL A 524 -9.87 23.93 -4.19
N VAL A 525 -9.88 24.76 -3.16
CA VAL A 525 -9.45 24.41 -1.80
C VAL A 525 -10.62 24.59 -0.85
N ASP A 526 -11.21 23.49 -0.42
CA ASP A 526 -12.26 23.50 0.58
C ASP A 526 -11.68 23.41 1.99
N VAL A 527 -12.12 24.31 2.85
CA VAL A 527 -11.63 24.45 4.23
C VAL A 527 -12.79 24.29 5.23
N SER A 528 -13.76 23.43 4.89
CA SER A 528 -14.82 23.02 5.82
C SER A 528 -14.23 22.30 7.05
N GLU A 529 -13.12 21.59 6.83
CA GLU A 529 -12.27 20.99 7.85
C GLU A 529 -10.81 21.43 7.68
N GLY A 530 -10.02 21.25 8.74
CA GLY A 530 -8.60 21.50 8.71
C GLY A 530 -8.19 22.96 8.47
N MET A 531 -7.10 23.15 7.73
CA MET A 531 -6.56 24.48 7.37
C MET A 531 -6.22 24.56 5.89
N ALA A 532 -6.17 25.77 5.34
CA ALA A 532 -5.95 25.98 3.91
C ALA A 532 -4.52 25.65 3.49
N VAL A 533 -3.54 26.26 4.16
CA VAL A 533 -2.12 26.16 3.80
C VAL A 533 -1.25 26.06 5.05
N HIS A 534 -0.30 25.12 5.04
CA HIS A 534 0.76 24.99 6.03
C HIS A 534 2.14 25.03 5.39
N ILE A 535 2.97 26.03 5.71
CA ILE A 535 4.34 26.13 5.21
C ILE A 535 5.33 26.07 6.37
N PHE A 536 6.26 25.12 6.31
CA PHE A 536 7.39 25.02 7.22
C PHE A 536 8.72 24.99 6.46
N GLY A 537 9.23 26.15 6.05
CA GLY A 537 10.47 26.24 5.28
C GLY A 537 10.98 27.67 5.10
N PRO A 538 12.08 27.93 4.38
CA PRO A 538 12.54 29.29 4.15
C PRO A 538 11.51 30.14 3.36
N ALA A 539 11.65 31.46 3.39
CA ALA A 539 10.79 32.31 2.56
C ALA A 539 10.98 31.99 1.07
N GLY A 540 9.88 31.89 0.32
CA GLY A 540 9.90 31.63 -1.13
C GLY A 540 9.93 30.15 -1.56
N VAL A 541 9.63 29.21 -0.66
CA VAL A 541 9.53 27.77 -0.98
C VAL A 541 8.42 27.42 -1.97
N GLY A 542 7.38 28.26 -2.05
CA GLY A 542 6.29 28.10 -3.01
C GLY A 542 5.62 29.43 -3.34
N ASN A 543 5.20 29.55 -4.60
CA ASN A 543 4.37 30.63 -5.11
C ASN A 543 2.92 30.15 -5.11
N ILE A 544 2.13 30.61 -4.14
CA ILE A 544 0.70 30.26 -4.03
C ILE A 544 -0.08 31.47 -4.55
N HIS A 545 -0.98 31.27 -5.52
CA HIS A 545 -1.77 32.36 -6.14
C HIS A 545 -2.98 31.84 -6.91
N ASP A 546 -3.93 32.72 -7.24
CA ASP A 546 -5.10 32.43 -8.08
C ASP A 546 -5.90 31.16 -7.70
N ASN A 547 -5.92 30.77 -6.41
CA ASN A 547 -6.69 29.63 -5.89
C ASN A 547 -8.12 30.04 -5.51
N PHE A 548 -9.04 29.07 -5.49
CA PHE A 548 -10.44 29.25 -5.14
C PHE A 548 -10.73 28.62 -3.77
N TYR A 549 -10.93 29.44 -2.75
CA TYR A 549 -11.21 28.97 -1.39
C TYR A 549 -12.71 28.84 -1.14
N SER A 550 -13.16 27.69 -0.66
CA SER A 550 -14.54 27.45 -0.22
C SER A 550 -14.61 27.13 1.27
N ASN A 551 -15.74 27.47 1.89
CA ASN A 551 -15.98 27.31 3.33
C ASN A 551 -14.91 27.96 4.25
N LEU A 552 -14.12 28.89 3.70
CA LEU A 552 -13.10 29.63 4.43
C LEU A 552 -13.74 30.60 5.43
N ASP A 553 -13.56 30.33 6.72
CA ASP A 553 -13.97 31.24 7.79
C ASP A 553 -12.94 32.35 7.98
N ALA A 554 -13.26 33.54 7.49
CA ALA A 554 -12.38 34.72 7.57
C ALA A 554 -12.09 35.20 9.01
N SER A 555 -12.71 34.60 10.04
CA SER A 555 -12.41 34.89 11.44
C SER A 555 -11.42 33.94 12.09
N LYS A 556 -10.95 32.92 11.35
CA LYS A 556 -10.03 31.89 11.83
C LYS A 556 -8.66 31.98 11.18
N ASP A 557 -7.66 31.58 11.94
CA ASP A 557 -6.28 31.43 11.47
C ASP A 557 -6.15 30.11 10.68
N LEU A 558 -6.45 30.15 9.38
CA LEU A 558 -6.46 28.99 8.49
C LEU A 558 -5.21 28.90 7.59
N PHE A 559 -4.26 29.80 7.78
CA PHE A 559 -2.98 29.82 7.10
C PHE A 559 -1.86 29.80 8.14
N ASP A 560 -0.86 28.94 7.94
CA ASP A 560 0.28 28.77 8.83
C ASP A 560 1.58 28.84 8.04
N VAL A 561 2.55 29.61 8.52
CA VAL A 561 3.83 29.84 7.86
C VAL A 561 4.96 30.04 8.86
N TRP A 562 6.04 29.32 8.61
CA TRP A 562 7.35 29.62 9.12
C TRP A 562 8.30 29.91 7.94
N PRO A 563 9.20 30.92 8.02
CA PRO A 563 9.33 31.91 9.09
C PRO A 563 8.07 32.78 9.23
N GLN A 564 7.86 33.33 10.42
CA GLN A 564 6.69 34.15 10.73
C GLN A 564 6.73 35.46 9.93
N VAL A 565 5.93 35.54 8.86
CA VAL A 565 5.92 36.66 7.90
C VAL A 565 4.62 37.46 7.89
N MET A 566 3.57 36.97 8.55
CA MET A 566 2.30 37.69 8.68
C MET A 566 2.34 38.69 9.85
N ALA A 567 1.45 39.70 9.80
CA ALA A 567 1.37 40.73 10.83
C ALA A 567 1.01 40.16 12.22
N GLY A 568 0.13 39.15 12.27
CA GLY A 568 -0.23 38.39 13.46
C GLY A 568 0.80 37.35 13.92
N GLY A 569 1.88 37.13 13.16
CA GLY A 569 2.93 36.15 13.46
C GLY A 569 3.00 35.01 12.44
N GLY A 570 3.01 33.77 12.92
CA GLY A 570 3.11 32.57 12.06
C GLY A 570 1.76 32.08 11.54
N LYS A 571 0.65 32.53 12.10
CA LYS A 571 -0.70 32.11 11.72
C LYS A 571 -1.57 33.34 11.47
N GLY A 572 -2.57 33.20 10.59
CA GLY A 572 -3.47 34.28 10.25
C GLY A 572 -4.58 33.89 9.27
N ASP A 573 -5.44 34.86 8.99
CA ASP A 573 -6.51 34.73 8.01
C ASP A 573 -6.02 34.99 6.57
N LEU A 574 -6.90 34.86 5.57
CA LEU A 574 -6.54 35.10 4.16
C LEU A 574 -6.10 36.54 3.89
N ALA A 575 -6.65 37.53 4.60
CA ALA A 575 -6.29 38.93 4.38
C ALA A 575 -4.86 39.21 4.90
N GLU A 576 -4.49 38.66 6.05
CA GLU A 576 -3.12 38.72 6.57
C GLU A 576 -2.14 37.94 5.68
N TRP A 577 -2.56 36.77 5.19
CA TRP A 577 -1.80 35.95 4.25
C TRP A 577 -1.49 36.70 2.95
N GLN A 578 -2.51 37.34 2.36
CA GLN A 578 -2.36 38.17 1.16
C GLN A 578 -1.54 39.44 1.42
N ALA A 579 -1.69 40.08 2.58
CA ALA A 579 -0.90 41.24 2.97
C ALA A 579 0.59 40.90 3.16
N ALA A 580 0.91 39.67 3.56
CA ALA A 580 2.27 39.15 3.62
C ALA A 580 2.89 38.85 2.24
N GLY A 581 2.10 38.99 1.16
CA GLY A 581 2.55 38.86 -0.22
C GLY A 581 2.31 37.49 -0.86
N TYR A 582 1.66 36.57 -0.13
CA TYR A 582 1.21 35.30 -0.69
C TYR A 582 -0.14 35.44 -1.39
N ASP A 583 -0.53 34.41 -2.14
CA ASP A 583 -1.92 34.15 -2.54
C ASP A 583 -2.59 35.26 -3.33
N LYS A 584 -1.78 35.94 -4.15
CA LYS A 584 -2.23 37.02 -5.01
C LYS A 584 -3.27 36.48 -6.00
N GLY A 585 -4.40 37.17 -6.14
CA GLY A 585 -5.43 36.79 -7.12
C GLY A 585 -6.37 35.68 -6.64
N SER A 586 -6.06 35.00 -5.53
CA SER A 586 -6.96 34.01 -4.93
C SER A 586 -8.21 34.66 -4.36
N VAL A 587 -9.33 33.93 -4.45
CA VAL A 587 -10.66 34.43 -4.08
C VAL A 587 -11.45 33.40 -3.31
N THR A 588 -12.39 33.86 -2.49
CA THR A 588 -13.44 32.99 -1.96
C THR A 588 -14.49 32.74 -3.02
N LEU A 589 -14.79 31.47 -3.32
CA LEU A 589 -15.73 31.06 -4.35
C LEU A 589 -16.46 29.80 -3.90
N ASN A 590 -17.78 29.73 -4.12
CA ASN A 590 -18.50 28.46 -3.99
C ASN A 590 -18.23 27.61 -5.25
N PRO A 591 -17.58 26.45 -5.14
CA PRO A 591 -17.18 25.65 -6.28
C PRO A 591 -18.36 24.87 -6.89
N GLY A 592 -19.51 24.82 -6.23
CA GLY A 592 -20.66 24.07 -6.73
C GLY A 592 -20.39 22.57 -6.81
N PHE A 593 -19.87 22.00 -5.71
CA PHE A 593 -19.75 20.55 -5.52
C PHE A 593 -21.11 19.86 -5.71
N VAL A 594 -21.11 18.65 -6.26
CA VAL A 594 -22.33 17.90 -6.55
C VAL A 594 -23.03 17.47 -5.26
N ASN A 595 -22.32 16.83 -4.33
CA ASN A 595 -22.90 16.39 -3.07
C ASN A 595 -21.85 16.22 -1.95
N PRO A 596 -21.26 17.33 -1.45
CA PRO A 596 -20.19 17.27 -0.47
C PRO A 596 -20.64 16.73 0.90
N GLY A 597 -21.94 16.65 1.18
CA GLY A 597 -22.46 16.02 2.41
C GLY A 597 -22.52 14.49 2.36
N ALA A 598 -22.17 13.90 1.22
CA ALA A 598 -21.95 12.47 1.05
C ALA A 598 -20.58 12.22 0.40
N ASP A 599 -19.61 13.11 0.69
CA ASP A 599 -18.21 13.01 0.29
C ASP A 599 -17.97 13.03 -1.23
N ASP A 600 -18.96 13.50 -1.99
CA ASP A 600 -18.85 13.74 -3.43
C ASP A 600 -18.48 15.21 -3.70
N PHE A 601 -17.17 15.43 -3.78
CA PHE A 601 -16.55 16.71 -4.10
C PHE A 601 -16.37 16.95 -5.60
N SER A 602 -16.99 16.15 -6.47
CA SER A 602 -16.98 16.45 -7.90
C SER A 602 -17.62 17.82 -8.18
N LEU A 603 -17.07 18.55 -9.15
CA LEU A 603 -17.58 19.84 -9.57
C LEU A 603 -18.77 19.62 -10.50
N SER A 604 -19.91 20.27 -10.19
CA SER A 604 -21.06 20.23 -11.09
C SER A 604 -20.71 20.79 -12.46
N SER A 605 -21.38 20.32 -13.52
CA SER A 605 -21.14 20.78 -14.90
C SER A 605 -21.35 22.29 -15.11
N SER A 606 -22.02 22.97 -14.18
CA SER A 606 -22.24 24.42 -14.16
C SER A 606 -21.40 25.16 -13.13
N SER A 607 -20.34 24.52 -12.61
CA SER A 607 -19.48 25.12 -11.60
C SER A 607 -18.92 26.47 -12.08
N PRO A 608 -18.93 27.51 -11.22
CA PRO A 608 -18.38 28.81 -11.58
C PRO A 608 -16.85 28.79 -11.73
N VAL A 609 -16.15 27.75 -11.26
CA VAL A 609 -14.69 27.67 -11.35
C VAL A 609 -14.22 27.52 -12.80
N TYR A 610 -15.01 26.86 -13.65
CA TYR A 610 -14.73 26.77 -15.10
C TYR A 610 -14.73 28.15 -15.77
N GLY A 611 -15.55 29.09 -15.28
CA GLY A 611 -15.55 30.47 -15.74
C GLY A 611 -14.27 31.25 -15.38
N GLN A 612 -13.44 30.71 -14.47
CA GLN A 612 -12.15 31.26 -14.07
C GLN A 612 -10.96 30.61 -14.80
N GLY A 613 -11.22 29.69 -15.74
CA GLY A 613 -10.19 29.03 -16.55
C GLY A 613 -9.73 27.66 -16.03
N PHE A 614 -10.43 27.08 -15.05
CA PHE A 614 -10.21 25.71 -14.58
C PHE A 614 -10.66 24.69 -15.65
N ASP A 615 -9.84 23.68 -15.96
CA ASP A 615 -10.21 22.65 -16.95
C ASP A 615 -11.23 21.64 -16.38
N HIS A 616 -12.09 21.07 -17.22
CA HIS A 616 -13.01 20.02 -16.79
C HIS A 616 -12.24 18.75 -16.37
N ILE A 617 -12.48 18.26 -15.16
CA ILE A 617 -12.01 16.95 -14.70
C ILE A 617 -12.95 15.87 -15.28
N PRO A 618 -12.42 14.86 -15.98
CA PRO A 618 -13.19 13.76 -16.54
C PRO A 618 -13.50 12.70 -15.48
N TYR A 619 -14.40 13.01 -14.54
CA TYR A 619 -14.72 12.14 -13.39
C TYR A 619 -15.12 10.71 -13.78
N ASP A 620 -15.87 10.55 -14.88
CA ASP A 620 -16.34 9.24 -15.36
C ASP A 620 -15.22 8.34 -15.91
N ASP A 621 -14.04 8.91 -16.20
CA ASP A 621 -12.88 8.17 -16.71
C ASP A 621 -11.93 7.72 -15.58
N ILE A 622 -12.18 8.11 -14.32
CA ILE A 622 -11.31 7.79 -13.18
C ILE A 622 -11.62 6.40 -12.61
N GLY A 623 -10.57 5.60 -12.41
CA GLY A 623 -10.65 4.21 -11.98
C GLY A 623 -10.70 3.25 -13.16
N LEU A 624 -11.25 2.06 -12.93
CA LEU A 624 -11.27 0.96 -13.91
C LEU A 624 -12.18 1.28 -15.10
N LEU A 625 -11.75 1.00 -16.33
CA LEU A 625 -12.56 1.19 -17.53
C LEU A 625 -13.52 0.02 -17.85
N GLY A 626 -13.34 -1.14 -17.19
CA GLY A 626 -14.22 -2.31 -17.27
C GLY A 626 -13.65 -3.52 -18.00
#